data_AF-A0A7W7R1C3-F1
#
_entry.id   AF-A0A7W7R1C3-F1
#
_cell.length_a   1.000
_cell.length_b   1.000
_cell.length_c   1.000
_cell.angle_alpha   90.00
_cell.angle_beta   90.00
_cell.angle_gamma   90.00
#
_symmetry.space_group_name_H-M   'P 1'
#
loop_
_entity.id
_entity.type
_entity.pdbx_description
1 polymer ?
#
loop_
_entity_poly.entity_id
_entity_poly.type
_entity_poly.pdbx_seq_one_letter_code
_entity_poly.pdbx_strand_id
1 'polypeptide(L)'
;MSFSDQPSVESAAAALQAYERARGAAVGPRPTPAWYPAARGGLAAVSYGLTFTTILTRHPAPWEAVLSLVAVLAFLGVHAAAVRPGGVLVLPKNDPRRQAKLRAHWWSMLVWPLGWLPGAVVGLCAGDALLGLRVGAVTSSLALGVHLWWSSARERRLVLEAGQA
;
A
#
# COMPACT_ATOMS: atom_id res chain seq x y z
N MET A 1 6.65 -2.93 -62.97
CA MET A 1 7.52 -3.46 -61.89
C MET A 1 6.73 -3.35 -60.59
N SER A 2 6.22 -4.47 -60.09
CA SER A 2 5.48 -4.52 -58.82
C SER A 2 6.51 -4.69 -57.71
N PHE A 3 6.89 -3.60 -57.03
CA PHE A 3 7.58 -3.72 -55.76
C PHE A 3 6.59 -4.35 -54.79
N SER A 4 6.89 -5.55 -54.31
CA SER A 4 6.11 -6.15 -53.23
C SER A 4 6.33 -5.27 -51.99
N ASP A 5 5.36 -4.43 -51.66
CA ASP A 5 5.23 -3.72 -50.37
C ASP A 5 4.98 -4.68 -49.19
N GLN A 6 5.34 -5.96 -49.34
CA GLN A 6 5.20 -6.94 -48.27
C GLN A 6 6.42 -6.82 -47.36
N PRO A 7 6.23 -6.47 -46.07
CA PRO A 7 7.32 -6.40 -45.12
C PRO A 7 8.03 -7.76 -45.08
N SER A 8 9.36 -7.74 -45.12
CA SER A 8 10.14 -8.96 -44.97
C SER A 8 9.77 -9.65 -43.66
N VAL A 9 9.80 -10.99 -43.64
CA VAL A 9 9.53 -11.78 -42.43
C VAL A 9 10.39 -11.30 -41.24
N GLU A 10 11.61 -10.87 -41.53
CA GLU A 10 12.55 -10.31 -40.57
C GLU A 10 12.09 -8.97 -39.98
N SER A 11 11.55 -8.07 -40.81
CA SER A 11 10.97 -6.80 -40.34
C SER A 11 9.70 -7.00 -39.50
N ALA A 12 8.88 -7.98 -39.86
CA ALA A 12 7.69 -8.35 -39.08
C ALA A 12 8.06 -8.97 -37.72
N ALA A 13 9.07 -9.83 -37.69
CA ALA A 13 9.59 -10.42 -36.44
C ALA A 13 10.20 -9.35 -35.52
N ALA A 14 10.97 -8.39 -36.08
CA ALA A 14 11.51 -7.27 -35.33
C ALA A 14 10.41 -6.36 -34.75
N ALA A 15 9.36 -6.08 -35.52
CA ALA A 15 8.22 -5.30 -35.07
C ALA A 15 7.44 -6.02 -33.95
N LEU A 16 7.22 -7.33 -34.07
CA LEU A 16 6.59 -8.13 -33.04
C LEU A 16 7.41 -8.12 -31.74
N GLN A 17 8.73 -8.30 -31.85
CA GLN A 17 9.63 -8.28 -30.70
C GLN A 17 9.68 -6.89 -30.05
N ALA A 18 9.64 -5.81 -30.83
CA ALA A 18 9.56 -4.45 -30.32
C ALA A 18 8.21 -4.19 -29.63
N TYR A 19 7.10 -4.67 -30.19
CA TYR A 19 5.78 -4.60 -29.57
C TYR A 19 5.72 -5.39 -28.25
N GLU A 20 6.28 -6.59 -28.19
CA GLU A 20 6.36 -7.40 -26.97
C GLU A 20 7.21 -6.73 -25.89
N ARG A 21 8.34 -6.13 -26.27
CA ARG A 21 9.16 -5.32 -25.34
C ARG A 21 8.40 -4.07 -24.87
N ALA A 22 7.73 -3.35 -25.77
CA ALA A 22 6.96 -2.16 -25.43
C ALA A 22 5.78 -2.51 -24.51
N ARG A 23 5.09 -3.63 -24.78
CA ARG A 23 4.03 -4.18 -23.94
C ARG A 23 4.58 -4.62 -22.59
N GLY A 24 5.72 -5.31 -22.56
CA GLY A 24 6.40 -5.71 -21.33
C GLY A 24 6.84 -4.51 -20.48
N ALA A 25 7.35 -3.44 -21.11
CA ALA A 25 7.74 -2.20 -20.45
C ALA A 25 6.53 -1.38 -19.97
N ALA A 26 5.42 -1.38 -20.74
CA ALA A 26 4.17 -0.73 -20.35
C ALA A 26 3.47 -1.45 -19.17
N VAL A 27 3.60 -2.78 -19.12
CA VAL A 27 3.10 -3.64 -18.03
C VAL A 27 4.07 -3.69 -16.84
N GLY A 28 5.31 -3.21 -17.02
CA GLY A 28 6.35 -3.21 -16.02
C GLY A 28 6.01 -2.37 -14.77
N PRO A 29 6.47 -2.79 -13.57
CA PRO A 29 6.32 -1.98 -12.39
C PRO A 29 7.18 -0.71 -12.52
N ARG A 30 6.56 0.47 -12.41
CA ARG A 30 7.19 1.77 -12.18
C ARG A 30 7.34 2.08 -10.69
N PRO A 31 8.43 2.72 -10.27
CA PRO A 31 8.57 3.11 -8.86
C PRO A 31 7.43 4.06 -8.48
N THR A 32 6.86 3.88 -7.28
CA THR A 32 5.96 4.90 -6.71
C THR A 32 6.76 6.18 -6.42
N PRO A 33 6.09 7.35 -6.35
CA PRO A 33 6.75 8.59 -5.95
C PRO A 33 7.49 8.43 -4.62
N ALA A 34 8.62 9.13 -4.45
CA ALA A 34 9.48 8.97 -3.27
C ALA A 34 8.76 9.30 -1.94
N TRP A 35 7.79 10.20 -1.97
CA TRP A 35 6.99 10.60 -0.81
C TRP A 35 5.93 9.55 -0.41
N TYR A 36 5.53 8.66 -1.33
CA TYR A 36 4.38 7.76 -1.12
C TYR A 36 4.55 6.81 0.07
N PRO A 37 5.68 6.11 0.26
CA PRO A 37 5.84 5.20 1.40
C PRO A 37 5.62 5.90 2.75
N ALA A 38 6.23 7.07 2.94
CA ALA A 38 6.11 7.83 4.18
C ALA A 38 4.67 8.33 4.38
N ALA A 39 4.06 8.90 3.33
CA ALA A 39 2.68 9.38 3.38
C ALA A 39 1.70 8.26 3.69
N ARG A 40 1.82 7.09 3.04
CA ARG A 40 0.95 5.94 3.27
C ARG A 40 1.04 5.44 4.71
N GLY A 41 2.25 5.28 5.23
CA GLY A 41 2.45 4.79 6.60
C GLY A 41 1.96 5.78 7.66
N GLY A 42 2.33 7.07 7.51
CA GLY A 42 1.92 8.12 8.44
C GLY A 42 0.41 8.34 8.44
N LEU A 43 -0.21 8.45 7.27
CA LEU A 43 -1.66 8.63 7.17
C LEU A 43 -2.43 7.41 7.67
N ALA A 44 -1.93 6.18 7.48
CA ALA A 44 -2.54 5.00 8.09
C ALA A 44 -2.47 5.04 9.62
N ALA A 45 -1.31 5.39 10.20
CA ALA A 45 -1.18 5.49 11.65
C ALA A 45 -2.12 6.55 12.23
N VAL A 46 -2.22 7.72 11.59
CA VAL A 46 -3.13 8.79 12.00
C VAL A 46 -4.58 8.40 11.81
N SER A 47 -4.96 7.84 10.66
CA SER A 47 -6.35 7.51 10.36
C SER A 47 -6.89 6.43 11.29
N TYR A 48 -6.15 5.32 11.48
CA TYR A 48 -6.57 4.26 12.38
C TYR A 48 -6.51 4.72 13.84
N GLY A 49 -5.44 5.42 14.23
CA GLY A 49 -5.27 5.87 15.62
C GLY A 49 -6.41 6.80 16.02
N LEU A 50 -6.61 7.87 15.25
CA LEU A 50 -7.63 8.88 15.54
C LEU A 50 -9.04 8.30 15.48
N THR A 51 -9.34 7.44 14.51
CA THR A 51 -10.68 6.84 14.38
C THR A 51 -11.02 5.98 15.58
N PHE A 52 -10.12 5.08 15.98
CA PHE A 52 -10.37 4.21 17.13
C PHE A 52 -10.35 4.97 18.45
N THR A 53 -9.48 5.96 18.65
CA THR A 53 -9.51 6.76 19.88
C THR A 53 -10.77 7.62 19.99
N THR A 54 -11.27 8.16 18.87
CA THR A 54 -12.54 8.91 18.82
C THR A 54 -13.72 8.01 19.20
N ILE A 55 -13.80 6.80 18.65
CA ILE A 55 -14.85 5.81 18.98
C ILE A 55 -14.80 5.40 20.46
N LEU A 56 -13.60 5.25 21.02
CA LEU A 56 -13.37 4.88 22.43
C LEU A 56 -13.49 6.06 23.39
N THR A 57 -13.92 7.22 22.92
CA THR A 57 -14.14 8.41 23.75
C THR A 57 -15.64 8.56 24.02
N ARG A 58 -16.02 8.68 25.29
CA ARG A 58 -17.45 8.77 25.69
C ARG A 58 -18.14 10.02 25.14
N HIS A 59 -17.40 11.13 25.09
CA HIS A 59 -17.88 12.42 24.58
C HIS A 59 -16.83 12.98 23.63
N PRO A 60 -16.72 12.44 22.40
CA PRO A 60 -15.74 12.93 21.44
C PRO A 60 -16.12 14.36 21.04
N ALA A 61 -15.11 15.23 20.96
CA ALA A 61 -15.36 16.57 20.47
C ALA A 61 -15.71 16.51 18.97
N PRO A 62 -16.63 17.33 18.45
CA PRO A 62 -17.05 17.26 17.04
C PRO A 62 -15.89 17.39 16.04
N TRP A 63 -14.83 18.13 16.40
CA TRP A 63 -13.65 18.30 15.57
C TRP A 63 -12.83 17.00 15.44
N GLU A 64 -12.88 16.07 16.39
CA GLU A 64 -12.19 14.78 16.30
C GLU A 64 -12.77 13.91 15.19
N ALA A 65 -14.11 13.90 15.05
CA ALA A 65 -14.79 13.20 13.97
C ALA A 65 -14.46 13.81 12.60
N VAL A 66 -14.39 15.15 12.52
CA VAL A 66 -13.97 15.84 11.29
C VAL A 66 -12.52 15.51 10.93
N LEU A 67 -11.60 15.54 11.89
CA LEU A 67 -10.20 15.17 11.66
C LEU A 67 -10.04 13.70 11.26
N SER A 68 -10.80 12.79 11.87
CA SER A 68 -10.82 11.36 11.50
C SER A 68 -11.27 11.21 10.04
N LEU A 69 -12.36 11.87 9.65
CA LEU A 69 -12.83 11.85 8.27
C LEU A 69 -11.79 12.42 7.30
N VAL A 70 -11.19 13.57 7.62
CA VAL A 70 -10.13 14.18 6.80
C VAL A 70 -8.93 13.24 6.68
N ALA A 71 -8.50 12.59 7.76
CA ALA A 71 -7.38 11.66 7.74
C ALA A 71 -7.67 10.43 6.87
N VAL A 72 -8.89 9.87 6.95
CA VAL A 72 -9.33 8.75 6.10
C VAL A 72 -9.37 9.16 4.63
N LEU A 73 -9.96 10.32 4.32
CA LEU A 73 -10.02 10.84 2.95
C LEU A 73 -8.63 11.15 2.40
N ALA A 74 -7.73 11.71 3.20
CA ALA A 74 -6.34 11.96 2.82
C ALA A 74 -5.59 10.64 2.57
N PHE A 75 -5.78 9.63 3.42
CA PHE A 75 -5.20 8.30 3.22
C PHE A 75 -5.68 7.68 1.91
N LEU A 76 -7.00 7.71 1.65
CA LEU A 76 -7.60 7.22 0.41
C LEU A 76 -7.12 8.01 -0.81
N GLY A 77 -7.01 9.34 -0.70
CA GLY A 77 -6.51 10.21 -1.76
C GLY A 77 -5.05 9.92 -2.12
N VAL A 78 -4.18 9.76 -1.11
CA VAL A 78 -2.78 9.34 -1.30
C VAL A 78 -2.70 7.95 -1.94
N HIS A 79 -3.56 7.03 -1.51
CA HIS A 79 -3.61 5.70 -2.10
C HIS A 79 -4.04 5.78 -3.56
N ALA A 80 -5.13 6.49 -3.87
CA ALA A 80 -5.65 6.67 -5.22
C ALA A 80 -4.66 7.39 -6.14
N ALA A 81 -3.97 8.43 -5.67
CA ALA A 81 -2.96 9.15 -6.44
C ALA A 81 -1.73 8.27 -6.77
N ALA A 82 -1.46 7.26 -5.95
CA ALA A 82 -0.41 6.28 -6.20
C ALA A 82 -0.89 5.03 -6.97
N VAL A 83 -2.21 4.79 -7.03
CA VAL A 83 -2.83 3.77 -7.88
C VAL A 83 -2.72 4.24 -9.32
N ARG A 84 -1.98 3.49 -10.14
CA ARG A 84 -1.65 3.91 -11.50
C ARG A 84 -2.88 3.88 -12.44
N PRO A 85 -2.95 4.75 -13.47
CA PRO A 85 -3.94 4.66 -14.55
C PRO A 85 -3.82 3.43 -15.46
N GLY A 86 -2.89 2.50 -15.19
CA GLY A 86 -2.66 1.28 -15.97
C GLY A 86 -3.54 0.09 -15.58
N GLY A 87 -4.58 0.32 -14.78
CA GLY A 87 -5.55 -0.68 -14.40
C GLY A 87 -5.04 -1.65 -13.35
N VAL A 88 -5.99 -2.29 -12.69
CA VAL A 88 -5.79 -3.53 -11.95
C VAL A 88 -5.19 -4.53 -12.95
N LEU A 89 -3.87 -4.54 -13.10
CA LEU A 89 -3.18 -5.65 -13.73
C LEU A 89 -3.48 -6.82 -12.82
N VAL A 90 -4.47 -7.61 -13.22
CA VAL A 90 -4.69 -8.95 -12.71
C VAL A 90 -3.42 -9.69 -13.06
N LEU A 91 -2.42 -9.55 -12.19
CA LEU A 91 -1.19 -10.30 -12.29
C LEU A 91 -1.61 -11.77 -12.37
N PRO A 92 -1.00 -12.57 -13.25
CA PRO A 92 -1.30 -14.00 -13.34
C PRO A 92 -1.30 -14.62 -11.93
N LYS A 93 -2.16 -15.61 -11.69
CA LYS A 93 -2.33 -16.20 -10.35
C LYS A 93 -0.98 -16.66 -9.73
N ASN A 94 -0.06 -17.08 -10.60
CA ASN A 94 1.27 -17.61 -10.27
C ASN A 94 2.40 -16.56 -10.39
N ASP A 95 2.09 -15.29 -10.62
CA ASP A 95 3.11 -14.25 -10.68
C ASP A 95 3.72 -14.03 -9.28
N PRO A 96 5.06 -14.15 -9.11
CA PRO A 96 5.72 -13.98 -7.81
C PRO A 96 5.46 -12.59 -7.20
N ARG A 97 5.24 -11.55 -8.02
CA ARG A 97 4.91 -10.20 -7.56
C ARG A 97 3.51 -10.14 -6.96
N ARG A 98 2.55 -10.87 -7.53
CA ARG A 98 1.20 -11.01 -6.97
C ARG A 98 1.25 -11.69 -5.61
N GLN A 99 1.99 -12.78 -5.53
CA GLN A 99 2.16 -13.52 -4.27
C GLN A 99 2.83 -12.67 -3.19
N ALA A 100 3.84 -11.87 -3.55
CA ALA A 100 4.47 -10.93 -2.64
C ALA A 100 3.50 -9.85 -2.13
N LYS A 101 2.65 -9.28 -2.99
CA LYS A 101 1.63 -8.31 -2.59
C LYS A 101 0.57 -8.91 -1.67
N LEU A 102 0.07 -10.11 -2.01
CA LEU A 102 -0.88 -10.83 -1.17
C LEU A 102 -0.26 -11.17 0.19
N ARG A 103 1.01 -11.61 0.22
CA ARG A 103 1.72 -11.90 1.47
C ARG A 103 1.90 -10.64 2.31
N ALA A 104 2.24 -9.50 1.72
CA ALA A 104 2.32 -8.22 2.43
C ALA A 104 0.95 -7.80 3.00
N HIS A 105 -0.13 -8.02 2.24
CA HIS A 105 -1.48 -7.77 2.75
C HIS A 105 -1.84 -8.69 3.92
N TRP A 106 -1.57 -9.99 3.80
CA TRP A 106 -1.74 -10.95 4.90
C TRP A 106 -0.96 -10.54 6.15
N TRP A 107 0.29 -10.09 5.98
CA TRP A 107 1.07 -9.57 7.11
C TRP A 107 0.42 -8.34 7.73
N SER A 108 -0.13 -7.42 6.95
CA SER A 108 -0.84 -6.27 7.51
C SER A 108 -2.07 -6.67 8.35
N MET A 109 -2.78 -7.74 7.95
CA MET A 109 -3.90 -8.29 8.73
C MET A 109 -3.45 -8.95 10.04
N LEU A 110 -2.18 -9.34 10.18
CA LEU A 110 -1.62 -9.88 11.42
C LEU A 110 -0.97 -8.79 12.28
N VAL A 111 -0.26 -7.85 11.66
CA VAL A 111 0.41 -6.74 12.37
C VAL A 111 -0.60 -5.90 13.12
N TRP A 112 -1.75 -5.60 12.50
CA TRP A 112 -2.79 -4.79 13.13
C TRP A 112 -3.32 -5.39 14.45
N PRO A 113 -3.85 -6.63 14.50
CA PRO A 113 -4.33 -7.22 15.75
C PRO A 113 -3.20 -7.47 16.76
N LEU A 114 -2.00 -7.89 16.31
CA LEU A 114 -0.86 -8.08 17.21
C LEU A 114 -0.44 -6.78 17.91
N GLY A 115 -0.59 -5.65 17.22
CA GLY A 115 -0.30 -4.34 17.79
C GLY A 115 -1.26 -3.93 18.93
N TRP A 116 -2.33 -4.68 19.20
CA TRP A 116 -3.19 -4.46 20.37
C TRP A 116 -2.67 -5.13 21.65
N LEU A 117 -1.71 -6.06 21.56
CA LEU A 117 -1.18 -6.79 22.72
C LEU A 117 -0.67 -5.87 23.84
N PRO A 118 0.08 -4.77 23.56
CA PRO A 118 0.50 -3.85 24.61
C PRO A 118 -0.70 -3.23 25.37
N GLY A 119 -1.78 -2.93 24.65
CA GLY A 119 -3.02 -2.42 25.24
C GLY A 119 -3.70 -3.42 26.17
N ALA A 120 -3.72 -4.70 25.80
CA ALA A 120 -4.25 -5.76 26.66
C ALA A 120 -3.46 -5.88 27.97
N VAL A 121 -2.12 -5.82 27.91
CA VAL A 121 -1.26 -5.84 29.09
C VAL A 121 -1.54 -4.62 29.98
N VAL A 122 -1.58 -3.42 29.40
CA VAL A 122 -1.85 -2.20 30.17
C VAL A 122 -3.22 -2.24 30.82
N GLY A 123 -4.26 -2.68 30.10
CA GLY A 123 -5.61 -2.77 30.65
C GLY A 123 -5.72 -3.76 31.82
N LEU A 124 -5.03 -4.90 31.72
CA LEU A 124 -4.96 -5.88 32.81
C LEU A 124 -4.20 -5.35 34.03
N CYS A 125 -3.03 -4.74 33.83
CA CYS A 125 -2.21 -4.22 34.92
C CYS A 125 -2.83 -3.01 35.61
N ALA A 126 -3.54 -2.15 34.87
CA ALA A 126 -4.17 -0.94 35.40
C ALA A 126 -5.59 -1.18 35.95
N GLY A 127 -6.21 -2.33 35.65
CA GLY A 127 -7.62 -2.59 35.97
C GLY A 127 -8.60 -1.71 35.19
N ASP A 128 -8.15 -1.09 34.08
CA ASP A 128 -8.94 -0.19 33.24
C ASP A 128 -8.94 -0.69 31.78
N ALA A 129 -10.03 -1.36 31.42
CA ALA A 129 -10.22 -1.87 30.07
C ALA A 129 -10.25 -0.76 29.01
N LEU A 130 -10.77 0.43 29.35
CA LEU A 130 -10.87 1.54 28.40
C LEU A 130 -9.49 2.14 28.12
N LEU A 131 -8.65 2.28 29.15
CA LEU A 131 -7.25 2.67 28.98
C LEU A 131 -6.50 1.65 28.11
N GLY A 132 -6.68 0.35 28.37
CA GLY A 132 -6.08 -0.71 27.58
C GLY A 132 -6.48 -0.65 26.10
N LEU A 133 -7.75 -0.41 25.80
CA LEU A 133 -8.24 -0.23 24.42
C LEU A 133 -7.64 1.01 23.74
N ARG A 134 -7.49 2.13 24.45
CA ARG A 134 -6.87 3.34 23.89
C ARG A 134 -5.39 3.15 23.58
N VAL A 135 -4.65 2.52 24.49
CA VAL A 135 -3.24 2.17 24.26
C VAL A 135 -3.13 1.22 23.07
N GLY A 136 -3.97 0.18 23.02
CA GLY A 136 -4.01 -0.77 21.91
C GLY A 136 -4.32 -0.12 20.57
N ALA A 137 -5.23 0.86 20.52
CA ALA A 137 -5.52 1.63 19.32
C ALA A 137 -4.29 2.40 18.83
N VAL A 138 -3.55 3.06 19.72
CA VAL A 138 -2.32 3.79 19.36
C VAL A 138 -1.22 2.84 18.89
N THR A 139 -0.94 1.78 19.65
CA THR A 139 0.16 0.86 19.32
C THR A 139 -0.11 0.05 18.05
N SER A 140 -1.35 -0.40 17.83
CA SER A 140 -1.74 -1.08 16.59
C SER A 140 -1.65 -0.19 15.36
N SER A 141 -2.07 1.07 15.49
CA SER A 141 -2.03 2.03 14.38
C SER A 141 -0.60 2.39 14.00
N LEU A 142 0.28 2.59 14.99
CA LEU A 142 1.71 2.82 14.74
C LEU A 142 2.37 1.60 14.10
N ALA A 143 2.11 0.39 14.61
CA ALA A 143 2.66 -0.85 14.05
C ALA A 143 2.23 -1.04 12.58
N LEU A 144 0.94 -0.84 12.29
CA LEU A 144 0.41 -0.90 10.93
C LEU A 144 1.04 0.17 10.03
N GLY A 145 1.13 1.42 10.51
CA GLY A 145 1.73 2.52 9.76
C GLY A 145 3.20 2.26 9.39
N VAL A 146 4.00 1.81 10.36
CA VAL A 146 5.41 1.41 10.13
C VAL A 146 5.50 0.27 9.13
N HIS A 147 4.64 -0.74 9.24
CA HIS A 147 4.61 -1.86 8.29
C HIS A 147 4.27 -1.41 6.86
N LEU A 148 3.27 -0.54 6.71
CA LEU A 148 2.87 -0.01 5.39
C LEU A 148 3.93 0.90 4.77
N TRP A 149 4.62 1.69 5.59
CA TRP A 149 5.79 2.46 5.15
C TRP A 149 6.90 1.53 4.67
N TRP A 150 7.34 0.59 5.51
CA TRP A 150 8.43 -0.31 5.20
C TRP A 150 8.16 -1.16 3.95
N SER A 151 6.98 -1.77 3.85
CA SER A 151 6.59 -2.59 2.70
C SER A 151 6.54 -1.78 1.40
N SER A 152 6.01 -0.55 1.44
CA SER A 152 5.96 0.34 0.27
C SER A 152 7.35 0.84 -0.13
N ALA A 153 8.22 1.14 0.85
CA ALA A 153 9.59 1.55 0.60
C ALA A 153 10.41 0.41 -0.01
N ARG A 154 10.23 -0.81 0.48
CA ARG A 154 10.86 -2.02 -0.07
C ARG A 154 10.39 -2.30 -1.50
N GLU A 155 9.08 -2.24 -1.77
CA GLU A 155 8.55 -2.42 -3.13
C GLU A 155 9.16 -1.39 -4.09
N ARG A 156 9.24 -0.12 -3.67
CA ARG A 156 9.87 0.93 -4.47
C ARG A 156 11.34 0.66 -4.78
N ARG A 157 12.13 0.22 -3.79
CA ARG A 157 13.56 -0.10 -3.98
C ARG A 157 13.76 -1.22 -4.99
N LEU A 158 13.03 -2.33 -4.84
CA LEU A 158 13.12 -3.47 -5.76
C LEU A 158 12.79 -3.09 -7.21
N VAL A 159 11.84 -2.17 -7.40
CA VAL A 159 11.48 -1.69 -8.74
C VAL A 159 12.56 -0.78 -9.34
N LEU A 160 13.22 0.04 -8.53
CA LEU A 160 14.35 0.85 -8.98
C LEU A 160 15.56 0.00 -9.36
N GLU A 161 15.89 -0.98 -8.53
CA GLU A 161 17.00 -1.94 -8.78
C GLU A 161 16.74 -2.75 -10.06
N ALA A 162 15.51 -3.24 -10.27
CA ALA A 162 15.15 -3.97 -11.48
C ALA A 162 15.11 -3.11 -12.75
N GLY A 163 15.06 -1.78 -12.63
CA GLY A 163 15.15 -0.87 -13.77
C GLY A 163 16.58 -0.47 -14.14
N GLN A 164 17.57 -0.85 -13.33
CA GLN A 164 19.00 -0.59 -13.55
C GLN A 164 19.77 -1.80 -14.10
N ALA A 165 19.14 -2.99 -14.08
CA ALA A 165 19.67 -4.25 -14.61
C ALA A 165 19.18 -4.49 -16.04
#